data_AF-A0A8C4YQH7-F1
#
_entry.id   AF-A0A8C4YQH7-F1
#
_cell.length_a   1.000
_cell.length_b   1.000
_cell.length_c   1.000
_cell.angle_alpha   90.00
_cell.angle_beta   90.00
_cell.angle_gamma   90.00
#
_symmetry.space_group_name_H-M   'P 1'
#
loop_
_entity.id
_entity.type
_entity.pdbx_description
1 polymer ?
#
loop_
_entity_poly.entity_id
_entity_poly.type
_entity_poly.pdbx_seq_one_letter_code
_entity_poly.pdbx_strand_id
1 'polypeptide(L)' 'MDSNGLADPYVKLHLLPGASKSNKLRTKTLRNTRNPVWNETLVYHGITDEDMQRKTLRQVEDKIPVSYTGNYSG' A
#
# COMPACT_ATOMS: atom_id res chain seq x y z
N MET A 1 0.32 13.20 -17.55
CA MET A 1 0.04 13.62 -16.16
C MET A 1 -1.45 13.55 -15.96
N ASP A 2 -1.91 12.95 -14.88
CA ASP A 2 -3.30 12.94 -14.44
C ASP A 2 -3.76 14.36 -14.09
N SER A 3 -4.52 14.95 -15.02
CA SER A 3 -4.77 16.39 -15.14
C SER A 3 -5.64 17.03 -14.05
N ASN A 4 -5.99 16.32 -12.98
CA ASN A 4 -6.82 16.85 -11.88
C ASN A 4 -6.02 17.11 -10.58
N GLY A 5 -4.73 16.77 -10.53
CA GLY A 5 -3.92 16.93 -9.30
C GLY A 5 -4.40 16.09 -8.11
N LEU A 6 -5.34 15.17 -8.33
CA LEU A 6 -5.91 14.29 -7.33
C LEU A 6 -5.45 12.86 -7.65
N ALA A 7 -4.97 12.19 -6.60
CA ALA A 7 -4.40 10.86 -6.71
C ALA A 7 -5.48 9.79 -6.58
N ASP A 8 -5.19 8.61 -7.11
CA ASP A 8 -5.94 7.38 -6.86
C ASP A 8 -5.12 6.46 -5.93
N PRO A 9 -4.93 6.81 -4.64
CA PRO A 9 -4.07 6.07 -3.75
C PRO A 9 -4.64 4.70 -3.39
N TYR A 10 -3.73 3.75 -3.19
CA TYR A 10 -4.00 2.44 -2.62
C TYR A 10 -2.71 1.89 -1.98
N VAL A 11 -2.87 0.98 -1.02
CA VAL A 11 -1.75 0.34 -0.33
C VAL A 11 -1.64 -1.10 -0.80
N LYS A 12 -0.41 -1.56 -1.05
CA LYS A 12 -0.08 -2.97 -1.29
C LYS A 12 0.67 -3.53 -0.08
N LEU A 13 0.32 -4.73 0.34
CA LEU A 13 1.04 -5.52 1.33
C LEU A 13 1.64 -6.74 0.65
N HIS A 14 2.95 -6.92 0.79
CA HIS A 14 3.70 -8.04 0.23
C HIS A 14 4.35 -8.83 1.36
N LEU A 15 4.13 -10.14 1.37
CA LEU A 15 4.74 -11.05 2.33
C LEU A 15 5.94 -11.78 1.69
N LEU A 16 7.13 -11.52 2.20
CA LEU A 16 8.41 -12.03 1.66
C LEU A 16 9.06 -12.99 2.66
N PRO A 17 9.81 -14.03 2.25
CA PRO A 17 10.00 -14.47 0.87
C PRO A 17 8.74 -15.14 0.29
N GLY A 18 8.53 -14.96 -1.01
CA GLY A 18 7.45 -15.60 -1.76
C GLY A 18 6.83 -14.68 -2.81
N ALA A 19 6.81 -15.14 -4.06
CA ALA A 19 6.27 -14.39 -5.20
C ALA A 19 4.81 -14.73 -5.54
N SER A 20 4.16 -15.58 -4.73
CA SER A 20 2.79 -16.02 -4.96
C SER A 20 1.80 -14.85 -4.89
N LYS A 21 0.71 -14.93 -5.67
CA LYS A 21 -0.40 -13.97 -5.58
C LYS A 21 -1.04 -13.96 -4.19
N SER A 22 -1.05 -15.10 -3.48
CA SER A 22 -1.54 -15.19 -2.10
C SER A 22 -0.73 -14.36 -1.11
N ASN A 23 0.53 -14.05 -1.42
CA ASN A 23 1.40 -13.21 -0.59
C ASN A 23 1.23 -11.71 -0.86
N LYS A 24 0.36 -11.33 -1.81
CA LYS A 24 0.10 -9.95 -2.18
C LYS A 24 -1.34 -9.60 -1.86
N LEU A 25 -1.53 -8.68 -0.94
CA LEU A 25 -2.83 -8.06 -0.67
C LEU A 25 -2.77 -6.60 -1.09
N ARG A 26 -3.91 -6.03 -1.43
CA ARG A 26 -4.03 -4.60 -1.71
C ARG A 26 -5.36 -4.09 -1.19
N THR A 27 -5.37 -2.83 -0.75
CA THR A 27 -6.62 -2.15 -0.46
C THR A 27 -7.35 -1.74 -1.74
N LYS A 28 -8.60 -1.34 -1.60
CA LYS A 28 -9.34 -0.65 -2.65
C LYS A 28 -8.63 0.64 -3.06
N THR A 29 -8.66 0.93 -4.35
CA THR A 29 -8.23 2.24 -4.84
C THR A 29 -9.28 3.28 -4.48
N LEU A 30 -8.89 4.26 -3.68
CA LEU A 30 -9.74 5.41 -3.39
C LEU A 30 -9.51 6.44 -4.48
N ARG A 31 -10.59 6.84 -5.16
CA ARG A 31 -10.48 7.75 -6.28
C ARG A 31 -10.42 9.19 -5.80
N ASN A 32 -9.63 10.00 -6.49
CA ASN A 32 -9.71 11.45 -6.41
C ASN A 32 -9.49 12.01 -4.98
N THR A 33 -8.58 11.42 -4.20
CA THR A 33 -8.32 11.82 -2.79
C THR A 33 -6.83 11.95 -2.48
N ARG A 34 -6.46 12.97 -1.70
CA ARG A 34 -5.10 13.18 -1.19
C ARG A 34 -4.90 12.71 0.25
N ASN A 35 -5.98 12.46 0.98
CA ASN A 35 -5.93 11.91 2.34
C ASN A 35 -6.79 10.62 2.39
N PRO A 36 -6.27 9.51 1.86
CA PRO A 36 -7.01 8.26 1.83
C PRO A 36 -7.21 7.68 3.23
N VAL A 37 -8.45 7.31 3.55
CA VAL A 37 -8.80 6.53 4.73
C VAL A 37 -9.50 5.26 4.25
N TRP A 38 -8.78 4.14 4.23
CA TRP A 38 -9.31 2.88 3.70
C TRP A 38 -10.25 2.17 4.67
N ASN A 39 -9.98 2.21 5.99
CA ASN A 39 -10.69 1.43 7.01
C ASN A 39 -10.95 -0.03 6.57
N GLU A 40 -9.94 -0.65 5.93
CA GLU A 40 -10.02 -1.98 5.33
C GLU A 40 -9.07 -2.94 6.06
N THR A 41 -9.59 -4.11 6.41
CA THR A 41 -8.81 -5.18 7.03
C THR A 41 -8.35 -6.16 5.95
N LEU A 42 -7.02 -6.31 5.79
CA LEU A 42 -6.42 -7.28 4.89
C LEU A 42 -5.95 -8.50 5.69
N VAL A 43 -6.37 -9.69 5.29
CA VAL A 43 -6.08 -10.94 6.01
C VAL A 43 -5.36 -11.93 5.09
N TYR A 44 -4.22 -12.45 5.56
CA TYR A 44 -3.56 -13.58 4.93
C TYR A 44 -4.10 -14.89 5.53
N HIS A 45 -4.56 -15.80 4.67
CA HIS A 45 -5.01 -17.12 5.09
C HIS A 45 -3.91 -18.16 4.91
N GLY A 46 -3.86 -19.15 5.80
CA GLY A 46 -2.90 -20.25 5.73
C GLY A 46 -1.46 -19.87 6.10
N ILE A 47 -1.28 -18.81 6.90
CA ILE A 47 0.02 -18.46 7.48
C ILE A 47 0.27 -19.41 8.66
N THR A 48 1.40 -20.10 8.62
CA THR A 48 1.88 -20.96 9.71
C THR A 48 2.74 -20.16 10.70
N ASP A 49 2.98 -20.71 11.90
CA ASP A 49 3.89 -20.08 12.87
C ASP A 49 5.33 -19.93 12.33
N GLU A 50 5.81 -20.91 11.55
CA GLU A 50 7.11 -20.85 10.88
C GLU A 50 7.18 -19.71 9.87
N ASP A 51 6.09 -19.49 9.13
CA ASP A 51 5.95 -18.36 8.22
C ASP A 51 5.98 -17.03 8.97
N MET A 52 5.35 -16.91 10.14
CA MET A 52 5.39 -15.69 10.94
C MET A 52 6.81 -15.33 11.42
N GLN A 53 7.65 -16.33 11.64
CA GLN A 53 9.04 -16.11 12.05
C GLN A 53 9.98 -15.80 10.86
N ARG A 54 9.70 -16.37 9.69
CA ARG A 54 10.57 -16.26 8.51
C ARG A 54 10.15 -15.17 7.54
N LYS A 55 8.88 -14.80 7.52
CA LYS A 55 8.33 -13.86 6.55
C LYS A 55 8.30 -12.43 7.10
N THR A 56 8.66 -11.49 6.25
CA THR A 56 8.57 -10.05 6.50
C THR A 56 7.41 -9.46 5.71
N LEU A 57 6.55 -8.71 6.41
CA LEU A 57 5.51 -7.91 5.80
C LEU A 57 6.09 -6.59 5.30
N ARG A 58 5.96 -6.32 4.00
CA ARG A 58 6.37 -5.05 3.38
C ARG A 58 5.16 -4.29 2.87
N GLN A 59 4.99 -3.07 3.35
CA GLN A 59 4.03 -2.11 2.82
C GLN A 59 4.65 -1.36 1.63
N VAL A 60 3.88 -1.20 0.55
CA VAL A 60 4.26 -0.43 -0.64
C VAL A 60 3.13 0.53 -0.99
N GLU A 61 3.46 1.81 -1.07
CA GLU A 61 2.57 2.89 -1.51
C GLU A 61 2.87 3.18 -2.98
N ASP A 62 1.92 2.90 -3.87
CA ASP A 62 2.19 2.89 -5.32
C ASP A 62 1.85 4.22 -6.00
N LYS A 63 0.97 5.03 -5.40
CA LYS A 63 0.37 6.20 -6.07
C LYS A 63 0.05 7.37 -5.13
N ILE A 64 0.97 7.76 -4.27
CA ILE A 64 0.92 9.12 -3.70
C ILE A 64 1.82 9.98 -4.58
N PRO A 65 1.30 10.93 -5.37
CA PRO A 65 2.14 11.85 -6.13
C PRO A 65 3.01 12.60 -5.12
N VAL A 66 4.33 12.50 -5.31
CA VAL A 66 5.39 13.16 -4.53
C VAL A 66 5.42 14.67 -4.82
N SER A 67 4.26 15.34 -4.85
CA SER A 67 4.18 16.80 -5.03
C SER A 67 4.00 17.56 -3.73
N TYR A 68 4.02 16.90 -2.56
CA TYR A 68 4.17 17.57 -1.27
C TYR A 68 5.63 17.63 -0.83
N THR A 69 6.48 18.26 -1.65
CA THR A 69 7.60 19.02 -1.07
C THR A 69 6.97 20.26 -0.47
N GLY A 70 6.62 20.20 0.82
CA GLY A 70 6.27 21.40 1.56
C GLY A 70 7.35 22.45 1.32
N ASN A 71 6.91 23.68 1.02
CA ASN A 71 7.79 24.82 0.91
C ASN A 71 8.57 24.93 2.24
N TYR A 72 9.84 24.54 2.24
CA TYR A 72 10.80 25.09 3.19
C TYR A 72 11.08 26.51 2.71
N SER A 73 10.24 27.44 3.15
CA SER A 73 10.56 28.85 3.14
C SER A 73 11.68 29.07 4.15
N GLY A 74 12.92 29.08 3.65
CA GLY A 74 14.03 29.78 4.30
C GLY A 74 13.96 31.28 4.03
#